data_AF-A0A2X3HYI8-F1
#
_entry.id   AF-A0A2X3HYI8-F1
#
_cell.length_a   1.000
_cell.length_b   1.000
_cell.length_c   1.000
_cell.angle_alpha   90.00
_cell.angle_beta   90.00
_cell.angle_gamma   90.00
#
_symmetry.space_group_name_H-M   'P 1'
#
loop_
_entity.id
_entity.type
_entity.pdbx_description
1 polymer ?
#
loop_
_entity_poly.entity_id
_entity_poly.type
_entity_poly.pdbx_seq_one_letter_code
_entity_poly.pdbx_strand_id
1 'polypeptide(L)' 'MKNKHLSKAIASQKFFKFQTKLTVKCKENNIELRIVDRFYQSSKTYSQCGKVKNDLKLYDRVYK' A
#
# COMPACT_ATOMS: atom_id res chain seq x y z
N MET A 1 -17.86 -2.32 -2.21
CA MET A 1 -17.21 -3.21 -1.22
C MET A 1 -18.30 -3.86 -0.37
N LYS A 2 -18.22 -5.16 -0.09
CA LYS A 2 -19.29 -5.90 0.61
C LYS A 2 -19.28 -5.74 2.14
N ASN A 3 -18.13 -5.41 2.76
CA ASN A 3 -18.00 -5.25 4.21
C ASN A 3 -18.22 -3.78 4.63
N LYS A 4 -19.31 -3.48 5.35
CA LYS A 4 -19.70 -2.12 5.77
C LYS A 4 -18.63 -1.43 6.63
N HIS A 5 -18.10 -2.11 7.64
CA HIS A 5 -17.11 -1.53 8.56
C HIS A 5 -15.81 -1.19 7.84
N LEU A 6 -15.31 -2.14 7.03
CA LEU A 6 -14.11 -1.94 6.23
C LEU A 6 -14.31 -0.82 5.20
N SER A 7 -15.46 -0.77 4.54
CA SER A 7 -15.75 0.27 3.54
C SER A 7 -15.74 1.66 4.15
N LYS A 8 -16.36 1.82 5.33
CA LYS A 8 -16.36 3.10 6.06
C LYS A 8 -14.95 3.53 6.45
N ALA A 9 -14.14 2.59 6.97
CA ALA A 9 -12.76 2.86 7.35
C ALA A 9 -11.88 3.24 6.15
N ILE A 10 -12.03 2.57 4.99
CA ILE A 10 -11.27 2.90 3.77
C ILE A 10 -11.68 4.27 3.23
N ALA A 11 -12.99 4.56 3.19
CA ALA A 11 -13.49 5.85 2.71
C ALA A 11 -13.00 7.03 3.57
N SER A 12 -12.89 6.84 4.90
CA SER A 12 -12.43 7.90 5.80
C SER A 12 -10.95 8.27 5.62
N GLN A 13 -10.11 7.37 5.07
CA GLN A 13 -8.69 7.65 4.83
C GLN A 13 -8.44 8.62 3.66
N LYS A 14 -9.39 8.78 2.74
CA LYS A 14 -9.28 9.69 1.58
C LYS A 14 -8.03 9.43 0.71
N PHE A 15 -7.72 8.17 0.42
CA PHE A 15 -6.51 7.76 -0.33
C PHE A 15 -6.32 8.46 -1.68
N PHE A 16 -7.40 8.76 -2.41
CA PHE A 16 -7.31 9.52 -3.67
C PHE A 16 -6.70 10.91 -3.45
N LYS A 17 -7.20 11.65 -2.44
CA LYS A 17 -6.66 12.97 -2.09
C LYS A 17 -5.21 12.90 -1.62
N PHE A 18 -4.87 11.85 -0.87
CA PHE A 18 -3.50 11.59 -0.44
C PHE A 18 -2.57 11.38 -1.64
N GLN A 19 -2.94 10.51 -2.58
CA GLN A 19 -2.17 10.25 -3.80
C GLN A 19 -1.98 11.52 -4.63
N THR A 20 -3.04 12.31 -4.85
CA THR A 20 -2.94 13.56 -5.62
C THR A 20 -1.94 14.53 -4.98
N LYS A 21 -2.02 14.72 -3.66
CA LYS A 21 -1.09 15.60 -2.92
C LYS A 21 0.35 15.11 -3.03
N LEU A 22 0.57 13.80 -2.87
CA LEU A 22 1.89 13.20 -2.98
C LEU A 22 2.47 13.39 -4.39
N THR A 23 1.68 13.12 -5.44
CA THR A 23 2.08 13.31 -6.83
C THR A 23 2.48 14.76 -7.12
N VAL A 24 1.68 15.73 -6.66
CA VAL A 24 2.01 17.16 -6.84
C VAL A 24 3.33 17.50 -6.16
N LYS A 25 3.52 17.07 -4.91
CA LYS A 25 4.76 17.33 -4.18
C LYS A 25 5.98 16.65 -4.78
N CYS A 26 5.87 15.41 -5.24
CA CYS A 26 6.96 14.74 -5.93
C CYS A 26 7.35 15.48 -7.22
N LYS A 27 6.38 15.95 -8.00
CA LYS A 27 6.62 16.76 -9.21
C LYS A 27 7.34 18.08 -8.89
N GLU A 28 6.88 18.81 -7.87
CA GLU A 28 7.50 20.07 -7.43
C GLU A 28 8.97 19.89 -7.01
N ASN A 29 9.32 18.73 -6.45
CA ASN A 29 10.66 18.44 -5.94
C ASN A 29 11.52 17.62 -6.93
N ASN A 30 11.06 17.38 -8.16
CA ASN A 30 11.72 16.50 -9.13
C ASN A 30 12.02 15.08 -8.59
N ILE A 31 11.13 14.55 -7.74
CA ILE A 31 11.23 13.20 -7.17
C ILE A 31 10.43 12.21 -8.03
N GLU A 32 11.05 11.08 -8.38
CA GLU A 32 10.35 9.98 -9.06
C GLU A 32 9.30 9.36 -8.14
N LEU A 33 8.03 9.34 -8.59
CA LEU A 33 6.95 8.64 -7.91
C LEU A 33 6.49 7.44 -8.76
N ARG A 34 6.69 6.22 -8.24
CA ARG A 34 6.21 4.99 -8.87
C ARG A 34 4.94 4.48 -8.17
N ILE A 35 3.84 4.47 -8.92
CA ILE A 35 2.56 3.91 -8.47
C ILE A 35 2.50 2.46 -8.92
N VAL A 36 2.37 1.54 -7.96
CA VAL A 36 2.26 0.09 -8.21
C VAL A 36 0.81 -0.38 -8.10
N ASP A 37 0.53 -1.57 -8.65
CA ASP A 37 -0.80 -2.17 -8.56
C ASP A 37 -1.24 -2.44 -7.11
N ARG A 38 -2.56 -2.46 -6.88
CA ARG A 38 -3.16 -2.73 -5.57
C ARG A 38 -2.73 -4.06 -4.97
N PHE A 39 -2.56 -5.09 -5.80
CA PHE A 39 -2.18 -6.43 -5.37
C PHE A 39 -0.67 -6.66 -5.47
N TYR A 40 0.11 -5.59 -5.60
CA TYR A 40 1.57 -5.67 -5.58
C TYR A 40 2.05 -6.35 -4.31
N GLN A 41 2.94 -7.33 -4.47
CA GLN A 41 3.27 -8.29 -3.42
C GLN A 41 4.27 -7.75 -2.37
N SER A 42 4.23 -6.45 -2.06
CA SER A 42 5.19 -5.77 -1.18
C SER A 42 5.31 -6.45 0.19
N SER A 43 4.19 -6.73 0.84
CA SER A 43 4.17 -7.36 2.16
C SER A 43 4.65 -8.83 2.20
N LYS A 44 4.67 -9.52 1.04
CA LYS A 44 5.20 -10.89 0.96
C LYS A 44 6.63 -10.95 0.42
N THR A 45 7.17 -9.82 -0.02
CA THR A 45 8.50 -9.74 -0.60
C THR A 45 9.50 -9.41 0.50
N TYR A 46 10.50 -10.28 0.69
CA TYR A 46 11.58 -10.01 1.64
C TYR A 46 12.44 -8.85 1.14
N SER A 47 12.55 -7.78 1.93
CA SER A 47 13.35 -6.59 1.56
C SER A 47 14.82 -6.90 1.35
N GLN A 48 15.39 -7.86 2.09
CA GLN A 48 16.80 -8.23 2.00
C GLN A 48 17.15 -9.05 0.75
N CYS A 49 16.21 -9.82 0.19
CA CYS A 49 16.55 -10.82 -0.83
C CYS A 49 15.55 -10.93 -1.98
N GLY A 50 14.48 -10.13 -2.00
CA GLY A 50 13.49 -10.10 -3.07
C GLY A 50 12.63 -11.37 -3.21
N LYS A 51 12.86 -12.39 -2.37
CA LYS A 51 12.07 -13.63 -2.39
C LYS A 51 10.63 -13.34 -1.99
N VAL A 52 9.68 -13.92 -2.72
CA VAL A 52 8.24 -13.78 -2.44
C VAL A 52 7.77 -14.98 -1.64
N LYS A 53 7.28 -14.75 -0.42
CA LYS A 53 6.64 -15.79 0.42
C LYS A 53 5.16 -15.87 0.10
N ASN A 54 4.80 -16.69 -0.89
CA ASN A 54 3.41 -16.82 -1.35
C ASN A 54 2.43 -17.23 -0.24
N ASP A 55 2.89 -18.07 0.69
CA ASP A 55 2.09 -18.66 1.77
C ASP A 55 2.01 -17.82 3.06
N LEU A 56 2.42 -16.54 3.01
CA LEU A 56 2.34 -15.65 4.17
C LEU A 56 0.86 -15.36 4.53
N LYS A 57 0.41 -15.85 5.68
CA LYS A 57 -0.94 -15.62 6.18
C LYS A 57 -1.03 -14.30 6.95
N LEU A 58 -2.25 -13.82 7.19
CA LEU A 58 -2.47 -12.57 7.92
C LEU A 58 -2.04 -12.68 9.39
N TYR A 59 -2.29 -13.81 10.05
CA TYR A 59 -1.91 -14.00 11.46
C TYR A 59 -0.38 -14.09 11.66
N ASP A 60 0.37 -14.49 10.63
CA ASP A 60 1.84 -14.54 10.68
C ASP A 60 2.46 -13.13 10.78
N ARG A 61 1.67 -12.08 10.53
CA ARG A 61 2.12 -10.68 10.52
C ARG A 61 2.11 -10.12 11.95
N VAL A 62 3.04 -10.55 12.78
CA VAL A 62 3.24 -9.96 14.12
C VAL A 62 4.22 -8.80 13.98
N TYR A 63 3.76 -7.58 14.27
CA TYR A 63 4.66 -6.45 14.53
C TYR A 63 5.12 -6.58 16.00
N LYS A 64 6.37 -6.99 16.20
CA LYS A 64 7.03 -6.92 17.51
C LYS A 64 7.75 -5.59 17.65
#